data_AF-A0A9P7HK74-F1
#
_entry.id   AF-A0A9P7HK74-F1
#
_cell.length_a   1.000
_cell.length_b   1.000
_cell.length_c   1.000
_cell.angle_alpha   90.00
_cell.angle_beta   90.00
_cell.angle_gamma   90.00
#
_symmetry.space_group_name_H-M   'P 1'
#
loop_
_entity.id
_entity.type
_entity.pdbx_description
1 polymer ?
#
loop_
_entity_poly.entity_id
_entity_poly.type
_entity_poly.pdbx_seq_one_letter_code
_entity_poly.pdbx_strand_id
1 'polypeptide(L)'
;MLDDEPEQACGIVQVSCEPSTSDLTGEVRSGFLDITTSLVSAEICRDPRGEALWAIRNLGPSLTLRFFKPDCALDDDDLNLGDQIFCAPIAGVEDFSKVDCACLALKQIDGDVYQRVGFCTIGRRRADPRSQREDITESDLEDFEWAGSVQVQIRIV
;
A
#
# COMPACT_ATOMS: atom_id res chain seq x y z
N MET A 1 8.43 25.59 2.63
CA MET A 1 8.34 24.17 2.29
C MET A 1 7.47 24.15 1.06
N LEU A 2 8.03 23.78 -0.09
CA LEU A 2 7.21 23.69 -1.30
C LEU A 2 6.18 22.59 -1.03
N ASP A 3 4.93 22.95 -1.27
CA ASP A 3 3.77 22.06 -1.24
C ASP A 3 3.90 21.08 -2.41
N ASP A 4 4.85 20.15 -2.32
CA ASP A 4 5.00 19.11 -3.33
C ASP A 4 3.84 18.13 -3.13
N GLU A 5 2.86 18.23 -4.03
CA GLU A 5 1.72 17.32 -4.08
C GLU A 5 2.24 15.88 -4.22
N PRO A 6 1.65 14.90 -3.52
CA PRO A 6 2.06 13.51 -3.64
C PRO A 6 1.97 13.04 -5.09
N GLU A 7 3.04 12.43 -5.59
CA GLU A 7 3.08 11.83 -6.92
C GLU A 7 2.36 10.48 -6.91
N GLN A 8 1.66 10.18 -8.01
CA GLN A 8 0.93 8.93 -8.18
C GLN A 8 1.90 7.75 -8.33
N ALA A 9 1.74 6.71 -7.51
CA ALA A 9 2.63 5.54 -7.48
C ALA A 9 1.98 4.26 -8.04
N CYS A 10 0.86 4.38 -8.73
CA CYS A 10 0.14 3.27 -9.37
C CYS A 10 -0.55 3.74 -10.66
N GLY A 11 -0.84 2.84 -11.60
CA GLY A 11 -1.69 3.13 -12.75
C GLY A 11 -3.12 2.65 -12.49
N ILE A 12 -4.12 3.54 -12.50
CA ILE A 12 -5.53 3.13 -12.41
C ILE A 12 -5.97 2.60 -13.77
N VAL A 13 -6.37 1.33 -13.82
CA VAL A 13 -6.84 0.66 -15.04
C VAL A 13 -8.36 0.80 -15.14
N GLN A 14 -9.08 0.36 -14.11
CA GLN A 14 -10.53 0.38 -14.08
C GLN A 14 -11.04 0.50 -12.64
N VAL A 15 -12.21 1.12 -12.49
CA VAL A 15 -12.97 1.15 -11.25
C VAL A 15 -14.37 0.65 -11.54
N SER A 16 -14.88 -0.25 -10.70
CA SER A 16 -16.26 -0.70 -10.78
C SER A 16 -16.88 -0.80 -9.39
N CYS A 17 -18.19 -0.58 -9.33
CA CYS A 17 -18.98 -0.76 -8.12
C CYS A 17 -20.04 -1.82 -8.40
N GLU A 18 -20.23 -2.72 -7.45
CA GLU A 18 -21.32 -3.67 -7.48
C GLU A 18 -22.46 -3.15 -6.60
N PRO A 19 -23.62 -2.81 -7.18
CA PRO A 19 -24.76 -2.41 -6.39
C PRO A 19 -25.34 -3.64 -5.69
N SER A 20 -25.80 -3.46 -4.44
CA SER A 20 -26.53 -4.48 -3.68
C SER A 20 -27.96 -4.66 -4.21
N THR A 21 -28.49 -3.65 -4.90
CA THR A 21 -29.86 -3.55 -5.39
C THR A 21 -29.91 -3.15 -6.86
N SER A 22 -31.07 -3.30 -7.50
CA SER A 22 -31.28 -2.94 -8.91
C SER A 22 -31.56 -1.45 -9.14
N ASP A 23 -31.60 -0.62 -8.10
CA ASP A 23 -31.80 0.82 -8.22
C ASP A 23 -30.45 1.55 -8.34
N LEU A 24 -30.39 2.55 -9.22
CA LEU A 24 -29.16 3.31 -9.52
C LEU A 24 -28.71 4.23 -8.35
N THR A 25 -29.52 4.34 -7.30
CA THR A 25 -29.24 5.05 -6.05
C THR A 25 -28.94 4.10 -4.87
N GLY A 26 -28.88 2.80 -5.14
CA GLY A 26 -28.80 1.75 -4.15
C GLY A 26 -27.49 1.68 -3.37
N GLU A 27 -27.53 0.96 -2.26
CA GLU A 27 -26.35 0.61 -1.44
C GLU A 27 -25.35 -0.20 -2.27
N VAL A 28 -24.06 0.09 -2.18
CA VAL A 28 -22.98 -0.63 -2.87
C VAL A 28 -22.51 -1.78 -1.98
N ARG A 29 -22.50 -3.01 -2.50
CA ARG A 29 -22.04 -4.19 -1.73
C ARG A 29 -20.53 -4.34 -1.71
N SER A 30 -19.86 -3.88 -2.77
CA SER A 30 -18.41 -3.87 -2.90
C SER A 30 -17.98 -3.04 -4.11
N GLY A 31 -16.76 -2.51 -4.05
CA GLY A 31 -16.07 -1.92 -5.18
C GLY A 31 -14.88 -2.78 -5.61
N PHE A 32 -14.50 -2.65 -6.87
CA PHE A 32 -13.25 -3.19 -7.40
C PHE A 32 -12.43 -2.06 -7.99
N LEU A 33 -11.15 -2.05 -7.63
CA LEU A 33 -10.14 -1.14 -8.12
C LEU A 33 -9.04 -1.98 -8.81
N ASP A 34 -8.98 -1.92 -10.13
CA ASP A 34 -7.93 -2.55 -10.92
C ASP A 34 -6.79 -1.55 -11.09
N ILE A 35 -5.62 -1.87 -10.53
CA ILE A 35 -4.43 -1.01 -10.61
C ILE A 35 -3.20 -1.79 -11.05
N THR A 36 -2.30 -1.12 -11.76
CA THR A 36 -0.93 -1.57 -11.96
C THR A 36 -0.07 -0.94 -10.87
N THR A 37 0.45 -1.76 -9.97
CA THR A 37 1.26 -1.31 -8.84
C THR A 37 2.25 -2.40 -8.46
N SER A 38 3.15 -2.07 -7.54
CA SER A 38 4.11 -3.01 -7.01
C SER A 38 3.68 -3.51 -5.65
N LEU A 39 4.15 -4.69 -5.26
CA LEU A 39 3.74 -5.33 -4.01
C LEU A 39 4.94 -5.56 -3.11
N VAL A 40 4.92 -4.93 -1.93
CA VAL A 40 5.87 -5.23 -0.85
C VAL A 40 5.21 -6.18 0.12
N SER A 41 5.80 -7.35 0.33
CA SER A 41 5.30 -8.28 1.33
C SER A 41 5.57 -7.78 2.75
N ALA A 42 4.64 -8.09 3.64
CA ALA A 42 4.75 -7.89 5.07
C ALA A 42 4.06 -9.06 5.79
N GLU A 43 4.28 -9.14 7.10
CA GLU A 43 3.70 -10.17 7.97
C GLU A 43 2.84 -9.52 9.05
N ILE A 44 1.64 -10.07 9.28
CA ILE A 44 0.76 -9.64 10.36
C ILE A 44 1.38 -9.96 11.72
N CYS A 45 1.38 -8.98 12.61
CA CYS A 45 1.83 -9.14 13.99
C CYS A 45 0.91 -8.40 14.97
N ARG A 46 1.15 -8.63 16.26
CA ARG A 46 0.52 -7.81 17.30
C ARG A 46 1.14 -6.42 17.27
N ASP A 47 0.33 -5.39 17.42
CA ASP A 47 0.85 -4.04 17.57
C ASP A 47 1.66 -3.94 18.87
N PRO A 48 2.98 -3.66 18.81
CA PRO A 48 3.80 -3.53 20.01
C PRO A 48 3.39 -2.36 20.90
N ARG A 49 2.69 -1.35 20.36
CA ARG A 49 2.22 -0.19 21.14
C ARG A 49 0.78 -0.33 21.65
N GLY A 50 0.00 -1.27 21.09
CA GLY A 50 -1.41 -1.46 21.42
C GLY A 50 -2.31 -0.29 21.01
N GLU A 51 -1.88 0.51 20.03
CA GLU A 51 -2.60 1.65 19.45
C GLU A 51 -3.54 1.21 18.31
N ALA A 52 -3.25 0.07 17.67
CA ALA A 52 -4.05 -0.53 16.60
C ALA A 52 -4.50 -1.96 16.97
N LEU A 53 -5.54 -2.44 16.28
CA LEU A 53 -6.08 -3.80 16.46
C LEU A 53 -5.02 -4.87 16.17
N TRP A 54 -4.18 -4.61 15.18
CA TRP A 54 -3.00 -5.40 14.80
C TRP A 54 -2.06 -4.51 13.97
N ALA A 55 -0.85 -4.99 13.72
CA ALA A 55 0.18 -4.29 12.96
C ALA A 55 0.86 -5.22 11.95
N ILE A 56 1.83 -4.67 11.22
CA ILE A 56 2.60 -5.42 10.23
C ILE A 56 4.09 -5.26 10.50
N ARG A 57 4.88 -6.26 10.12
CA ARG A 57 6.33 -6.28 10.29
C ARG A 57 7.00 -6.96 9.10
N ASN A 58 8.33 -7.12 9.19
CA ASN A 58 9.12 -7.85 8.22
C ASN A 58 8.98 -7.30 6.79
N LEU A 59 8.84 -5.98 6.67
CA LEU A 59 9.01 -5.29 5.39
C LEU A 59 10.44 -5.53 4.88
N GLY A 60 10.64 -5.34 3.57
CA GLY A 60 11.96 -5.44 2.94
C GLY A 60 13.04 -4.66 3.71
N PRO A 61 14.33 -5.08 3.64
CA PRO A 61 15.39 -4.61 4.55
C PRO A 61 15.67 -3.10 4.47
N SER A 62 15.31 -2.45 3.36
CA SER A 62 15.44 -1.01 3.12
C SER A 62 14.21 -0.19 3.57
N LEU A 63 13.12 -0.86 3.97
CA LEU A 63 11.82 -0.25 4.21
C LEU A 63 11.50 -0.18 5.71
N THR A 64 10.87 0.91 6.10
CA THR A 64 10.43 1.16 7.48
C THR A 64 8.94 1.47 7.49
N LEU A 65 8.19 0.78 8.35
CA LEU A 65 6.80 1.12 8.62
C LEU A 65 6.74 2.42 9.42
N ARG A 66 6.05 3.44 8.89
CA ARG A 66 5.80 4.72 9.57
C ARG A 66 4.47 4.69 10.31
N PHE A 67 3.45 4.20 9.64
CA PHE A 67 2.08 4.16 10.13
C PHE A 67 1.37 2.94 9.58
N PHE A 68 0.51 2.35 10.39
CA PHE A 68 -0.38 1.27 9.98
C PHE A 68 -1.73 1.46 10.63
N LYS A 69 -2.79 1.30 9.85
CA LYS A 69 -4.17 1.29 10.33
C LYS A 69 -4.94 0.17 9.65
N PRO A 70 -5.31 -0.89 10.39
CA PRO A 70 -6.19 -1.91 9.84
C PRO A 70 -7.60 -1.38 9.67
N ASP A 71 -8.35 -1.95 8.73
CA ASP A 71 -9.76 -1.60 8.53
C ASP A 71 -10.63 -2.15 9.69
N CYS A 72 -10.34 -3.37 10.16
CA CYS A 72 -11.09 -4.06 11.21
C CYS A 72 -10.21 -5.03 12.04
N ALA A 73 -10.83 -5.82 12.91
CA ALA A 73 -10.13 -6.84 13.70
C ALA A 73 -9.73 -8.03 12.81
N LEU A 74 -8.77 -8.84 13.24
CA LEU A 74 -8.28 -9.99 12.46
C LEU A 74 -9.41 -10.97 12.12
N ASP A 75 -10.28 -11.28 13.07
CA ASP A 75 -11.36 -12.25 12.91
C ASP A 75 -12.44 -11.79 11.91
N ASP A 76 -12.58 -10.48 11.69
CA ASP A 76 -13.57 -9.91 10.76
C ASP A 76 -13.16 -10.15 9.29
N ASP A 77 -11.86 -10.24 9.01
CA ASP A 77 -11.27 -10.42 7.68
C ASP A 77 -10.68 -11.82 7.45
N ASP A 78 -10.94 -12.77 8.37
CA ASP A 78 -10.36 -14.13 8.35
C ASP A 78 -8.83 -14.11 8.27
N LEU A 79 -8.20 -13.25 9.09
CA LEU A 79 -6.76 -13.05 9.16
C LEU A 79 -6.17 -13.67 10.44
N ASN A 80 -4.92 -14.11 10.37
CA ASN A 80 -4.17 -14.64 11.50
C ASN A 80 -2.83 -13.94 11.68
N LEU A 81 -2.30 -13.99 12.91
CA LEU A 81 -0.93 -13.58 13.17
C LEU A 81 0.04 -14.45 12.38
N GLY A 82 1.01 -13.83 11.72
CA GLY A 82 1.95 -14.52 10.83
C GLY A 82 1.48 -14.64 9.39
N ASP A 83 0.24 -14.26 9.08
CA ASP A 83 -0.22 -14.23 7.69
C ASP A 83 0.58 -13.20 6.88
N GLN A 84 0.83 -13.55 5.63
CA GLN A 84 1.41 -12.64 4.67
C GLN A 84 0.35 -11.69 4.14
N ILE A 85 0.71 -10.41 4.07
CA ILE A 85 -0.05 -9.39 3.35
C ILE A 85 0.90 -8.62 2.42
N PHE A 86 0.32 -7.76 1.60
CA PHE A 86 1.05 -6.93 0.66
C PHE A 86 0.72 -5.45 0.85
N CYS A 87 1.74 -4.60 0.76
CA CYS A 87 1.60 -3.15 0.72
C CYS A 87 1.70 -2.71 -0.74
N ALA A 88 0.62 -2.11 -1.26
CA ALA A 88 0.53 -1.59 -2.62
C ALA A 88 0.58 -0.05 -2.59
N PRO A 89 1.66 0.59 -3.07
CA PRO A 89 1.78 2.04 -3.11
C PRO A 89 0.76 2.64 -4.07
N ILE A 90 0.16 3.76 -3.64
CA ILE A 90 -0.81 4.51 -4.45
C ILE A 90 -0.36 5.95 -4.67
N ALA A 91 0.38 6.52 -3.72
CA ALA A 91 0.99 7.83 -3.82
C ALA A 91 2.27 7.89 -2.99
N GLY A 92 3.18 8.78 -3.34
CA GLY A 92 4.42 8.98 -2.59
C GLY A 92 4.85 10.44 -2.55
N VAL A 93 5.67 10.75 -1.55
CA VAL A 93 6.37 12.03 -1.44
C VAL A 93 7.84 11.74 -1.29
N GLU A 94 8.62 12.45 -2.09
CA GLU A 94 10.07 12.37 -2.10
C GLU A 94 10.67 13.66 -1.54
N ASP A 95 11.66 13.52 -0.65
CA ASP A 95 12.54 14.60 -0.25
C ASP A 95 14.02 14.17 -0.38
N PHE A 96 14.94 15.12 -0.22
CA PHE A 96 16.38 14.92 -0.35
C PHE A 96 16.98 13.80 0.53
N SER A 97 16.25 13.31 1.53
CA SER A 97 16.72 12.34 2.53
C SER A 97 15.88 11.08 2.62
N LYS A 98 14.66 11.07 2.09
CA LYS A 98 13.72 9.97 2.22
C LYS A 98 12.64 9.99 1.15
N VAL A 99 12.05 8.83 0.96
CA VAL A 99 10.80 8.66 0.22
C VAL A 99 9.82 8.00 1.17
N ASP A 100 8.61 8.54 1.25
CA ASP A 100 7.50 7.97 2.00
C ASP A 100 6.35 7.68 1.03
N CYS A 101 5.84 6.44 1.04
CA CYS A 101 4.72 6.00 0.21
C CYS A 101 3.49 5.71 1.06
N ALA A 102 2.35 6.25 0.64
CA ALA A 102 1.03 5.84 1.08
C ALA A 102 0.63 4.55 0.34
N CYS A 103 0.22 3.53 1.09
CA CYS A 103 -0.07 2.21 0.53
C CYS A 103 -1.41 1.67 1.03
N LEU A 104 -2.05 0.88 0.17
CA LEU A 104 -3.11 -0.03 0.57
C LEU A 104 -2.48 -1.30 1.16
N ALA A 105 -3.01 -1.78 2.28
CA ALA A 105 -2.65 -3.08 2.84
C ALA A 105 -3.63 -4.13 2.30
N LEU A 106 -3.09 -5.20 1.72
CA LEU A 106 -3.83 -6.13 0.89
C LEU A 106 -3.63 -7.58 1.33
N LYS A 107 -4.73 -8.32 1.50
CA LYS A 107 -4.75 -9.78 1.65
C LYS A 107 -5.00 -10.41 0.28
N GLN A 108 -4.16 -11.34 -0.16
CA GLN A 108 -4.42 -12.09 -1.39
C GLN A 108 -5.57 -13.08 -1.16
N ILE A 109 -6.56 -13.09 -2.05
CA ILE A 109 -7.70 -14.02 -1.98
C ILE A 109 -7.52 -15.13 -3.02
N ASP A 110 -7.33 -14.77 -4.28
CA ASP A 110 -7.21 -15.71 -5.40
C ASP A 110 -6.43 -15.07 -6.55
N GLY A 111 -5.35 -15.71 -7.00
CA GLY A 111 -4.53 -15.19 -8.11
C GLY A 111 -4.08 -13.73 -7.90
N ASP A 112 -4.50 -12.84 -8.78
CA ASP A 112 -4.25 -11.39 -8.76
C ASP A 112 -5.35 -10.57 -8.06
N VAL A 113 -6.29 -11.24 -7.37
CA VAL A 113 -7.38 -10.63 -6.61
C VAL A 113 -7.00 -10.49 -5.15
N TYR A 114 -7.13 -9.28 -4.63
CA TYR A 114 -6.78 -8.89 -3.27
C TYR A 114 -7.95 -8.23 -2.57
N GLN A 115 -8.07 -8.42 -1.25
CA GLN A 115 -8.95 -7.64 -0.39
C GLN A 115 -8.15 -6.55 0.32
N ARG A 116 -8.69 -5.33 0.35
CA ARG A 116 -8.15 -4.27 1.20
C ARG A 116 -8.45 -4.61 2.67
N VAL A 117 -7.41 -4.61 3.49
CA VAL A 117 -7.48 -4.90 4.93
C VAL A 117 -6.91 -3.76 5.79
N GLY A 118 -6.52 -2.65 5.15
CA GLY A 118 -6.07 -1.46 5.83
C GLY A 118 -5.29 -0.49 4.95
N PHE A 119 -4.62 0.43 5.62
CA PHE A 119 -3.76 1.45 5.05
C PHE A 119 -2.44 1.51 5.81
N CYS A 120 -1.35 1.77 5.09
CA CYS A 120 -0.07 1.99 5.71
C CYS A 120 0.74 3.09 5.03
N THR A 121 1.71 3.62 5.76
CA THR A 121 2.75 4.47 5.19
C THR A 121 4.07 3.78 5.43
N ILE A 122 4.78 3.50 4.35
CA ILE A 122 6.12 2.93 4.39
C ILE A 122 7.11 3.98 3.91
N GLY A 123 8.34 3.94 4.41
CA GLY A 123 9.37 4.84 3.94
C GLY A 123 10.72 4.20 3.87
N ARG A 124 11.59 4.77 3.03
CA ARG A 124 13.00 4.41 2.89
C ARG A 124 13.84 5.64 3.17
N ARG A 125 14.93 5.48 3.91
CA ARG A 125 15.95 6.53 4.00
C ARG A 125 16.92 6.38 2.83
N ARG A 126 17.27 7.48 2.18
CA ARG A 126 18.37 7.50 1.19
C ARG A 126 19.69 7.23 1.91
N ALA A 127 20.59 6.49 1.26
CA ALA A 127 21.95 6.27 1.75
C ALA A 127 22.79 7.53 1.48
N ASP A 128 23.27 8.16 2.55
CA ASP A 128 24.17 9.33 2.62
C ASP A 128 23.89 10.53 1.66
N PRO A 129 23.40 11.67 2.18
CA PRO A 129 23.15 12.89 1.38
C PRO A 129 24.39 13.46 0.67
N ARG A 130 25.60 12.98 0.99
CA ARG A 130 26.87 13.52 0.48
C ARG A 130 27.40 12.81 -0.77
N SER A 131 26.82 11.67 -1.16
CA SER A 131 27.30 10.89 -2.32
C SER A 131 26.57 11.16 -3.63
N GLN A 132 25.41 11.83 -3.62
CA GLN A 132 24.66 12.11 -4.86
C GLN A 132 24.90 13.55 -5.31
N ARG A 133 26.01 13.72 -6.04
CA ARG A 133 26.26 14.89 -6.88
C ARG A 133 26.49 14.42 -8.31
N GLU A 134 25.61 13.55 -8.79
CA GLU A 134 25.54 13.15 -10.20
C GLU A 134 24.07 13.18 -10.62
N ASP A 135 23.84 13.73 -11.81
CA ASP A 135 22.55 14.00 -12.44
C ASP A 135 21.55 12.85 -12.32
N ILE A 136 20.34 13.10 -11.81
CA ILE A 136 19.21 12.17 -11.95
C ILE A 136 17.94 12.99 -12.19
N THR A 137 17.44 12.93 -13.42
CA THR A 137 16.15 13.46 -13.89
C THR A 137 15.02 12.41 -13.79
N GLU A 138 15.25 11.34 -13.04
CA GLU A 138 14.39 10.16 -12.92
C GLU A 138 13.88 10.10 -11.47
N SER A 139 12.58 9.86 -11.29
CA SER A 139 11.93 9.90 -9.96
C SER A 139 12.31 8.66 -9.16
N ASP A 140 12.81 8.79 -7.91
CA ASP A 140 13.15 7.58 -7.14
C ASP A 140 11.89 6.79 -6.71
N LEU A 141 10.68 7.28 -7.00
CA LEU A 141 9.45 6.50 -6.93
C LEU A 141 9.43 5.37 -7.98
N GLU A 142 10.07 5.58 -9.14
CA GLU A 142 10.24 4.58 -10.20
C GLU A 142 11.37 3.59 -9.87
N ASP A 143 12.41 4.05 -9.15
CA ASP A 143 13.59 3.26 -8.72
C ASP A 143 13.48 2.65 -7.31
N PHE A 144 12.39 2.92 -6.59
CA PHE A 144 12.11 2.23 -5.35
C PHE A 144 12.06 0.72 -5.66
N GLU A 145 12.66 -0.13 -4.82
CA GLU A 145 12.80 -1.59 -5.02
C GLU A 145 11.47 -2.37 -4.95
N TRP A 146 10.41 -1.77 -5.45
CA TRP A 146 9.24 -2.41 -5.96
C TRP A 146 9.66 -3.46 -6.99
N ALA A 147 9.63 -4.75 -6.61
CA ALA A 147 9.64 -5.82 -7.59
C ALA A 147 8.56 -5.49 -8.64
N GLY A 148 8.90 -5.63 -9.92
CA GLY A 148 8.22 -4.97 -11.05
C GLY A 148 6.69 -4.92 -10.96
N SER A 149 6.11 -3.90 -11.57
CA SER A 149 4.68 -3.62 -11.43
C SER A 149 3.82 -4.78 -11.96
N VAL A 150 2.81 -5.14 -11.19
CA VAL A 150 1.81 -6.15 -11.52
C VAL A 150 0.44 -5.49 -11.56
N GLN A 151 -0.41 -5.95 -12.47
CA GLN A 151 -1.82 -5.59 -12.43
C GLN A 151 -2.49 -6.43 -11.34
N VAL A 152 -3.24 -5.77 -10.47
CA VAL A 152 -3.99 -6.38 -9.37
C VAL A 152 -5.41 -5.87 -9.36
N GLN A 153 -6.33 -6.74 -8.98
CA GLN A 153 -7.72 -6.38 -8.72
C GLN A 153 -7.95 -6.29 -7.22
N ILE A 154 -8.31 -5.10 -6.72
CA ILE A 154 -8.52 -4.86 -5.30
C ILE A 154 -10.02 -4.78 -5.02
N ARG A 155 -10.52 -5.71 -4.22
CA ARG A 155 -11.85 -5.68 -3.63
C ARG A 155 -11.88 -4.75 -2.42
N ILE A 156 -12.79 -3.81 -2.45
CA ILE A 156 -13.10 -2.87 -1.35
C ILE A 156 -14.50 -3.22 -0.86
N VAL A 157 -14.62 -3.56 0.42
CA VAL A 157 -15.87 -3.94 1.09
C VAL A 157 -16.25 -2.86 2.10
#